data_AF-A0A1A7KKW8-F1
#
_entry.id   AF-A0A1A7KKW8-F1
#
_cell.length_a   1.000
_cell.length_b   1.000
_cell.length_c   1.000
_cell.angle_alpha   90.00
_cell.angle_beta   90.00
_cell.angle_gamma   90.00
#
_symmetry.space_group_name_H-M   'P 1'
#
loop_
_entity.id
_entity.type
_entity.pdbx_description
1 polymer ?
#
loop_
_entity_poly.entity_id
_entity_poly.type
_entity_poly.pdbx_seq_one_letter_code
_entity_poly.pdbx_strand_id
1 'polypeptide(L)'
;MNRKIKLSFLLVLSLNSLIFSQENEVSLKTQAKQFSLDFVKTYFQKGCKNYDLISNSVIILDGDGIVEKKKFKDKLCESFNSAIRNKSKTYKDYIDNYIIEVYTPQELIEKSGVKLPGYYVPTETDYFFCGNKLKDENNENFIWDDMFIFMVRKENNTWFFKGASG
;
A
#
# COMPACT_ATOMS: atom_id res chain seq x y z
N MET A 1 20.37 42.99 65.51
CA MET A 1 19.68 41.67 65.50
C MET A 1 18.84 41.59 64.23
N ASN A 2 19.11 40.59 63.38
CA ASN A 2 18.30 40.07 62.25
C ASN A 2 17.93 41.02 61.09
N ARG A 3 18.72 41.07 60.00
CA ARG A 3 18.61 40.27 58.75
C ARG A 3 17.19 40.10 58.21
N LYS A 4 16.94 40.62 56.99
CA LYS A 4 16.38 39.87 55.85
C LYS A 4 16.51 40.68 54.55
N ILE A 5 17.54 40.35 53.79
CA ILE A 5 17.70 40.68 52.37
C ILE A 5 16.61 39.89 51.64
N LYS A 6 15.64 40.56 51.02
CA LYS A 6 14.74 39.92 50.04
C LYS A 6 15.44 39.96 48.68
N LEU A 7 16.12 38.86 48.38
CA LEU A 7 16.57 38.49 47.05
C LEU A 7 15.32 38.30 46.17
N SER A 8 15.03 39.23 45.27
CA SER A 8 14.10 38.99 44.17
C SER A 8 14.86 38.24 43.08
N PHE A 9 14.78 36.91 43.12
CA PHE A 9 15.18 36.04 42.02
C PHE A 9 14.27 36.35 40.83
N LEU A 10 14.78 37.07 39.83
CA LEU A 10 14.16 37.07 38.50
C LEU A 10 14.36 35.67 37.92
N LEU A 11 13.29 34.88 37.93
CA LEU A 11 13.22 33.60 37.25
C LEU A 11 13.24 33.90 35.74
N VAL A 12 14.41 33.79 35.11
CA VAL A 12 14.51 33.66 33.66
C VAL A 12 13.89 32.30 33.34
N LEU A 13 12.62 32.30 32.96
CA LEU A 13 11.96 31.16 32.33
C LEU A 13 12.73 30.88 31.04
N SER A 14 13.70 29.98 31.15
CA SER A 14 14.32 29.29 30.03
C SER A 14 13.19 28.69 29.20
N LEU A 15 12.88 29.37 28.10
CA LEU A 15 12.07 28.88 27.00
C LEU A 15 12.85 27.72 26.35
N ASN A 16 12.96 26.59 27.04
CA ASN A 16 13.45 25.35 26.48
C ASN A 16 12.37 24.89 25.50
N SER A 17 12.47 25.40 24.28
CA SER A 17 12.59 24.55 23.11
C SER A 17 11.68 23.32 23.16
N LEU A 18 10.37 23.55 23.03
CA LEU A 18 9.52 22.60 22.31
C LEU A 18 9.96 22.68 20.83
N ILE A 19 11.16 22.15 20.57
CA ILE A 19 11.49 21.58 19.28
C ILE A 19 10.59 20.35 19.25
N PHE A 20 9.35 20.54 18.79
CA PHE A 20 8.62 19.45 18.19
C PHE A 20 9.55 18.93 17.11
N SER A 21 10.20 17.81 17.39
CA SER A 21 10.78 16.97 16.36
C SER A 21 9.58 16.60 15.50
N GLN A 22 9.38 17.36 14.43
CA GLN A 22 8.50 16.99 13.34
C GLN A 22 9.21 15.81 12.68
N GLU A 23 9.15 14.63 13.33
CA GLU A 23 9.47 13.38 12.68
C GLU A 23 8.67 13.41 11.38
N ASN A 24 9.36 13.35 10.25
CA ASN A 24 8.76 13.37 8.93
C ASN A 24 7.81 12.18 8.83
N GLU A 25 6.54 12.38 9.20
CA GLU A 25 5.52 11.34 9.12
C GLU A 25 5.37 10.99 7.63
N VAL A 26 5.85 9.80 7.27
CA VAL A 26 5.77 9.30 5.90
C VAL A 26 4.29 9.21 5.53
N SER A 27 3.87 9.88 4.46
CA SER A 27 2.45 9.93 4.07
C SER A 27 1.87 8.53 3.88
N LEU A 28 0.58 8.34 4.20
CA LEU A 28 -0.11 7.06 4.03
C LEU A 28 0.01 6.50 2.61
N LYS A 29 -0.03 7.37 1.59
CA LYS A 29 0.18 7.00 0.19
C LYS A 29 1.56 6.40 -0.06
N THR A 30 2.60 6.94 0.58
CA THR A 30 3.97 6.41 0.49
C THR A 30 4.08 5.06 1.21
N GLN A 31 3.47 4.94 2.39
CA GLN A 31 3.40 3.66 3.11
C GLN A 31 2.65 2.59 2.30
N ALA A 32 1.52 2.93 1.69
CA ALA A 32 0.75 2.05 0.82
C ALA A 32 1.57 1.57 -0.39
N LYS A 33 2.31 2.49 -1.02
CA LYS A 33 3.22 2.15 -2.12
C LYS A 33 4.30 1.18 -1.68
N GLN A 34 4.94 1.44 -0.54
CA GLN A 34 5.98 0.56 -0.01
C GLN A 34 5.44 -0.84 0.30
N PHE A 35 4.32 -0.93 1.02
CA PHE A 35 3.66 -2.21 1.31
C PHE A 35 3.31 -2.98 0.03
N SER A 36 2.74 -2.29 -0.97
CA SER A 36 2.34 -2.92 -2.24
C SER A 36 3.55 -3.45 -3.02
N LEU A 37 4.66 -2.70 -3.01
CA LEU A 37 5.92 -3.14 -3.61
C LEU A 37 6.53 -4.34 -2.89
N ASP A 38 6.49 -4.35 -1.56
CA ASP A 38 6.95 -5.50 -0.77
C ASP A 38 6.07 -6.74 -1.01
N PHE A 39 4.75 -6.56 -1.16
CA PHE A 39 3.81 -7.60 -1.56
C PHE A 39 4.15 -8.15 -2.96
N VAL A 40 4.28 -7.28 -3.97
CA VAL A 40 4.63 -7.66 -5.34
C VAL A 40 5.99 -8.36 -5.42
N LYS A 41 6.97 -7.92 -4.61
CA LYS A 41 8.29 -8.55 -4.55
C LYS A 41 8.20 -10.04 -4.24
N THR A 42 7.20 -10.47 -3.48
CA THR A 42 7.05 -11.90 -3.21
C THR A 42 6.48 -12.69 -4.39
N TYR A 43 5.87 -12.08 -5.41
CA TYR A 43 5.48 -12.81 -6.63
C TYR A 43 6.69 -13.41 -7.34
N PHE A 44 7.85 -12.76 -7.17
CA PHE A 44 9.15 -13.22 -7.67
C PHE A 44 9.84 -14.19 -6.71
N GLN A 45 9.24 -14.48 -5.56
CA GLN A 45 9.74 -15.43 -4.57
C GLN A 45 8.78 -16.61 -4.50
N LYS A 46 9.26 -17.83 -4.72
CA LYS A 46 8.39 -19.01 -4.60
C LYS A 46 7.78 -19.10 -3.19
N GLY A 47 6.52 -19.54 -3.12
CA GLY A 47 5.79 -19.75 -1.89
C GLY A 47 4.83 -18.60 -1.59
N CYS A 48 3.61 -18.95 -1.18
CA CYS A 48 2.50 -18.03 -0.93
C CYS A 48 2.67 -17.22 0.37
N LYS A 49 3.82 -16.55 0.52
CA LYS A 49 4.24 -15.84 1.74
C LYS A 49 3.34 -14.66 2.10
N ASN A 50 2.60 -14.14 1.12
CA ASN A 50 1.70 -13.00 1.30
C ASN A 50 0.35 -13.35 1.90
N TYR A 51 0.02 -14.63 2.07
CA TYR A 51 -1.34 -15.03 2.44
C TYR A 51 -1.83 -14.40 3.76
N ASP A 52 -0.92 -14.18 4.70
CA ASP A 52 -1.24 -13.57 6.00
C ASP A 52 -1.47 -12.06 5.89
N LEU A 53 -0.94 -11.41 4.86
CA LEU A 53 -1.13 -9.99 4.55
C LEU A 53 -2.45 -9.72 3.81
N ILE A 54 -3.20 -10.77 3.46
CA ILE A 54 -4.51 -10.65 2.82
C ILE A 54 -5.58 -10.57 3.90
N SER A 55 -6.49 -9.62 3.75
CA SER A 55 -7.67 -9.49 4.61
C SER A 55 -8.51 -10.76 4.63
N ASN A 56 -9.29 -10.96 5.70
CA ASN A 56 -10.20 -12.11 5.80
C ASN A 56 -11.25 -12.18 4.68
N SER A 57 -11.51 -11.04 4.02
CA SER A 57 -12.28 -10.96 2.79
C SER A 57 -11.61 -9.99 1.82
N VAL A 58 -11.76 -10.26 0.53
CA VAL A 58 -11.24 -9.46 -0.57
C VAL A 58 -12.41 -8.95 -1.41
N ILE A 59 -12.39 -7.67 -1.74
CA ILE A 59 -13.33 -7.03 -2.65
C ILE A 59 -12.88 -7.29 -4.08
N ILE A 60 -13.73 -7.86 -4.92
CA ILE A 60 -13.46 -7.98 -6.34
C ILE A 60 -13.87 -6.67 -7.00
N LEU A 61 -12.90 -5.98 -7.60
CA LEU A 61 -13.10 -4.63 -8.12
C LEU A 61 -13.96 -4.60 -9.39
N ASP A 62 -14.00 -5.71 -10.13
CA ASP A 62 -14.72 -5.84 -11.40
C ASP A 62 -16.19 -6.29 -11.27
N GLY A 63 -16.69 -6.48 -10.04
CA GLY A 63 -18.14 -6.64 -9.79
C GLY A 63 -18.58 -7.96 -9.17
N ASP A 64 -17.70 -8.94 -8.98
CA ASP A 64 -18.04 -10.28 -8.46
C ASP A 64 -18.34 -10.32 -6.96
N GLY A 65 -18.41 -9.16 -6.30
CA GLY A 65 -18.74 -9.05 -4.88
C GLY A 65 -17.53 -9.14 -3.97
N ILE A 66 -17.73 -9.77 -2.82
CA ILE A 66 -16.74 -9.91 -1.76
C ILE A 66 -16.50 -11.40 -1.51
N VAL A 67 -15.24 -11.82 -1.55
CA VAL A 67 -14.84 -13.23 -1.40
C VAL A 67 -14.10 -13.42 -0.08
N GLU A 68 -14.46 -14.46 0.69
CA GLU A 68 -13.79 -14.80 1.96
C GLU A 68 -12.48 -15.55 1.76
N LYS A 69 -11.37 -15.05 2.31
CA LYS A 69 -9.99 -15.54 2.11
C LYS A 69 -9.83 -17.06 2.25
N LYS A 70 -10.59 -17.67 3.17
CA LYS A 70 -10.53 -19.13 3.42
C LYS A 70 -11.06 -19.94 2.24
N LYS A 71 -12.03 -19.43 1.47
CA LYS A 71 -12.67 -20.14 0.35
C LYS A 71 -11.79 -20.24 -0.89
N PHE A 72 -10.71 -19.45 -0.98
CA PHE A 72 -9.90 -19.35 -2.19
C PHE A 72 -8.40 -19.26 -1.91
N LYS A 73 -7.94 -19.78 -0.76
CA LYS A 73 -6.52 -19.82 -0.40
C LYS A 73 -5.65 -20.41 -1.50
N ASP A 74 -5.99 -21.62 -1.95
CA ASP A 74 -5.17 -22.33 -2.92
C ASP A 74 -5.15 -21.61 -4.27
N LYS A 75 -6.31 -21.09 -4.70
CA LYS A 75 -6.44 -20.29 -5.92
C LYS A 75 -5.62 -18.99 -5.85
N LEU A 76 -5.68 -18.26 -4.73
CA LEU A 76 -4.84 -17.07 -4.53
C LEU A 76 -3.35 -17.38 -4.65
N CYS A 77 -2.93 -18.44 -3.96
CA CYS A 77 -1.55 -18.86 -3.97
C CYS A 77 -1.11 -19.28 -5.38
N GLU A 78 -1.96 -19.98 -6.12
CA GLU A 78 -1.74 -20.30 -7.52
C GLU A 78 -1.63 -19.04 -8.39
N SER A 79 -2.54 -18.07 -8.23
CA SER A 79 -2.50 -16.81 -8.95
C SER A 79 -1.22 -16.03 -8.67
N PHE A 80 -0.79 -15.91 -7.41
CA PHE A 80 0.48 -15.25 -7.08
C PHE A 80 1.69 -15.98 -7.66
N ASN A 81 1.70 -17.31 -7.60
CA ASN A 81 2.77 -18.11 -8.20
C ASN A 81 2.78 -18.02 -9.73
N SER A 82 1.64 -17.69 -10.35
CA SER A 82 1.47 -17.57 -11.81
C SER A 82 1.61 -16.14 -12.31
N ALA A 83 1.61 -15.13 -11.43
CA ALA A 83 1.61 -13.70 -11.76
C ALA A 83 2.74 -13.29 -12.72
N ILE A 84 3.89 -13.95 -12.67
CA ILE A 84 5.02 -13.71 -13.57
C ILE A 84 4.96 -14.70 -14.75
N ARG A 85 4.75 -14.22 -15.97
CA ARG A 85 4.69 -15.04 -17.20
C ARG A 85 6.06 -15.59 -17.57
N ASN A 86 7.08 -14.73 -17.60
CA ASN A 86 8.45 -15.13 -17.88
C ASN A 86 9.23 -15.33 -16.57
N LYS A 87 9.40 -16.60 -16.17
CA LYS A 87 10.04 -16.97 -14.89
C LYS A 87 11.54 -16.64 -14.81
N SER A 88 12.18 -16.20 -15.91
CA SER A 88 13.55 -15.71 -15.88
C SER A 88 13.67 -14.27 -15.38
N LYS A 89 12.56 -13.51 -15.34
CA LYS A 89 12.52 -12.12 -14.91
C LYS A 89 12.52 -11.99 -13.39
N THR A 90 13.12 -10.92 -12.92
CA THR A 90 13.32 -10.59 -11.52
C THR A 90 12.44 -9.42 -11.09
N TYR A 91 12.34 -9.22 -9.77
CA TYR A 91 11.69 -8.02 -9.24
C TYR A 91 12.41 -6.73 -9.68
N LYS A 92 13.73 -6.78 -9.91
CA LYS A 92 14.45 -5.62 -10.45
C LYS A 92 14.00 -5.30 -11.88
N ASP A 93 13.86 -6.32 -12.73
CA ASP A 93 13.32 -6.14 -14.08
C ASP A 93 11.94 -5.49 -14.02
N TYR A 94 11.11 -5.88 -13.05
CA TYR A 94 9.79 -5.27 -12.86
C TYR A 94 9.87 -3.78 -12.55
N ILE A 95 10.67 -3.39 -11.55
CA ILE A 95 10.89 -1.97 -11.20
C ILE A 95 11.44 -1.17 -12.36
N ASP A 96 12.35 -1.76 -13.15
CA ASP A 96 13.01 -1.07 -14.26
C ASP A 96 12.04 -0.88 -15.44
N ASN A 97 11.14 -1.82 -15.72
CA ASN A 97 10.31 -1.84 -16.92
C ASN A 97 8.87 -1.31 -16.74
N TYR A 98 8.32 -1.28 -15.52
CA TYR A 98 6.91 -0.93 -15.29
C TYR A 98 6.72 0.40 -14.56
N ILE A 99 5.69 1.14 -14.97
CA ILE A 99 5.18 2.32 -14.28
C ILE A 99 4.44 1.86 -13.03
N ILE A 100 4.81 2.45 -11.88
CA ILE A 100 4.23 2.11 -10.58
C ILE A 100 3.58 3.35 -9.99
N GLU A 101 2.26 3.29 -9.90
CA GLU A 101 1.43 4.35 -9.35
C GLU A 101 0.56 3.82 -8.22
N VAL A 102 0.22 4.73 -7.31
CA VAL A 102 -0.73 4.47 -6.24
C VAL A 102 -1.74 5.60 -6.23
N TYR A 103 -3.00 5.26 -6.04
CA TYR A 103 -4.13 6.18 -6.13
C TYR A 103 -5.02 6.09 -4.91
N THR A 104 -5.53 7.23 -4.44
CA THR A 104 -6.74 7.24 -3.61
C THR A 104 -7.94 6.79 -4.45
N PRO A 105 -9.08 6.43 -3.83
CA PRO A 105 -10.29 6.09 -4.58
C PRO A 105 -10.72 7.22 -5.55
N GLN A 106 -10.63 8.47 -5.10
CA GLN A 106 -10.98 9.63 -5.92
C GLN A 106 -10.01 9.82 -7.10
N GLU A 107 -8.70 9.77 -6.86
CA GLU A 107 -7.69 9.90 -7.92
C GLU A 107 -7.84 8.80 -8.98
N LEU A 108 -8.18 7.57 -8.57
CA LEU A 108 -8.42 6.46 -9.49
C LEU A 108 -9.62 6.77 -10.40
N ILE A 109 -10.75 7.17 -9.82
CA ILE A 109 -11.97 7.52 -10.57
C ILE A 109 -11.69 8.66 -11.55
N GLU A 110 -11.02 9.72 -11.10
CA GLU A 110 -10.72 10.90 -11.93
C GLU A 110 -9.78 10.57 -13.10
N LYS A 111 -8.74 9.76 -12.86
CA LYS A 111 -7.74 9.43 -13.89
C LYS A 111 -8.19 8.36 -14.88
N SER A 112 -8.87 7.32 -14.38
CA SER A 112 -9.18 6.12 -15.18
C SER A 112 -10.61 6.11 -15.72
N GLY A 113 -11.52 6.91 -15.13
CA GLY A 113 -12.95 6.83 -15.41
C GLY A 113 -13.61 5.55 -14.91
N VAL A 114 -12.89 4.70 -14.17
CA VAL A 114 -13.42 3.46 -13.60
C VAL A 114 -14.53 3.78 -12.60
N LYS A 115 -15.61 3.01 -12.67
CA LYS A 115 -16.67 3.01 -11.67
C LYS A 115 -16.38 1.92 -10.66
N LEU A 116 -16.14 2.30 -9.41
CA LEU A 116 -15.99 1.33 -8.33
C LEU A 116 -17.33 0.65 -8.02
N PRO A 117 -17.32 -0.63 -7.62
CA PRO A 117 -18.55 -1.39 -7.43
C PRO A 117 -19.40 -0.81 -6.30
N GLY A 118 -20.73 -0.89 -6.43
CA GLY A 118 -21.67 -0.27 -5.49
C GLY A 118 -21.63 -0.83 -4.05
N TYR A 119 -21.04 -2.02 -3.86
CA TYR A 119 -20.81 -2.62 -2.54
C TYR A 119 -19.48 -2.20 -1.89
N TYR A 120 -18.63 -1.47 -2.61
CA TYR A 120 -17.41 -0.90 -2.05
C TYR A 120 -17.69 0.46 -1.43
N VAL A 121 -17.29 0.60 -0.15
CA VAL A 121 -17.34 1.87 0.57
C VAL A 121 -15.91 2.36 0.78
N PRO A 122 -15.50 3.47 0.13
CA PRO A 122 -14.14 4.00 0.26
C PRO A 122 -13.87 4.56 1.66
N THR A 123 -12.62 4.45 2.07
CA THR A 123 -12.08 5.03 3.31
C THR A 123 -10.84 5.84 3.01
N GLU A 124 -10.45 6.73 3.93
CA GLU A 124 -9.24 7.55 3.78
C GLU A 124 -7.94 6.74 3.81
N THR A 125 -7.99 5.47 4.24
CA THR A 125 -6.84 4.56 4.29
C THR A 125 -6.80 3.58 3.13
N ASP A 126 -7.70 3.72 2.15
CA ASP A 126 -7.70 2.93 0.92
C ASP A 126 -6.78 3.51 -0.13
N TYR A 127 -5.98 2.62 -0.74
CA TYR A 127 -5.11 2.96 -1.85
C TYR A 127 -5.13 1.85 -2.90
N PHE A 128 -5.18 2.24 -4.16
CA PHE A 128 -5.11 1.34 -5.31
C PHE A 128 -3.70 1.37 -5.87
N PHE A 129 -3.06 0.21 -5.90
CA PHE A 129 -1.79 0.00 -6.58
C PHE A 129 -2.06 -0.34 -8.04
N CYS A 130 -1.42 0.40 -8.96
CA CYS A 130 -1.45 0.16 -10.38
C CYS A 130 -0.02 0.03 -10.89
N GLY A 131 0.38 -1.20 -11.20
CA GLY A 131 1.76 -1.53 -11.53
C GLY A 131 1.92 -2.34 -12.81
N ASN A 132 0.94 -2.31 -13.72
CA ASN A 132 0.88 -3.18 -14.88
C ASN A 132 1.30 -2.52 -16.21
N LYS A 133 1.42 -1.19 -16.25
CA LYS A 133 1.76 -0.46 -17.48
C LYS A 133 3.26 -0.45 -17.72
N LEU A 134 3.71 -0.81 -18.93
CA LEU A 134 5.12 -0.69 -19.32
C LEU A 134 5.54 0.78 -19.46
N LYS A 135 6.80 1.08 -19.12
CA LYS A 135 7.42 2.40 -19.39
C LYS A 135 7.73 2.60 -20.87
N ASP A 136 8.05 1.52 -21.56
CA ASP A 136 8.32 1.46 -23.00
C ASP A 136 7.58 0.26 -23.57
N GLU A 137 6.70 0.49 -24.55
CA GLU A 137 5.86 -0.53 -25.17
C GLU A 137 6.66 -1.56 -25.99
N ASN A 138 7.93 -1.25 -26.31
CA ASN A 138 8.83 -2.21 -26.95
C ASN A 138 9.40 -3.25 -25.98
N ASN A 139 9.29 -3.03 -24.67
CA ASN A 139 9.74 -4.00 -23.68
C ASN A 139 8.77 -5.19 -23.60
N GLU A 140 9.31 -6.36 -23.28
CA GLU A 140 8.50 -7.56 -23.06
C GLU A 140 7.52 -7.36 -21.90
N ASN A 141 6.21 -7.58 -22.14
CA ASN A 141 5.25 -7.72 -21.06
C ASN A 141 5.35 -9.12 -20.44
N PHE A 142 5.95 -9.21 -19.26
CA PHE A 142 6.22 -10.48 -18.58
C PHE A 142 5.36 -10.74 -17.34
N ILE A 143 4.31 -9.96 -17.12
CA ILE A 143 3.38 -10.14 -15.98
C ILE A 143 1.95 -10.38 -16.48
N TRP A 144 1.10 -10.92 -15.60
CA TRP A 144 -0.36 -10.82 -15.72
C TRP A 144 -0.84 -9.59 -14.97
N ASP A 145 -1.49 -8.68 -15.68
CA ASP A 145 -1.89 -7.35 -15.22
C ASP A 145 -2.82 -7.37 -14.00
N ASP A 146 -3.79 -8.27 -13.96
CA ASP A 146 -4.78 -8.36 -12.87
C ASP A 146 -4.12 -8.51 -11.49
N MET A 147 -2.99 -9.22 -11.43
CA MET A 147 -2.24 -9.44 -10.18
C MET A 147 -1.49 -8.20 -9.69
N PHE A 148 -1.35 -7.19 -10.53
CA PHE A 148 -0.62 -5.93 -10.29
C PHE A 148 -1.56 -4.72 -10.28
N ILE A 149 -2.87 -4.96 -10.26
CA ILE A 149 -3.91 -3.97 -9.97
C ILE A 149 -4.68 -4.47 -8.75
N PHE A 150 -4.48 -3.81 -7.61
CA PHE A 150 -5.12 -4.23 -6.37
C PHE A 150 -5.30 -3.08 -5.38
N MET A 151 -6.17 -3.29 -4.41
CA MET A 151 -6.45 -2.34 -3.34
C MET A 151 -5.80 -2.79 -2.04
N VAL A 152 -5.17 -1.86 -1.34
CA VAL A 152 -4.63 -2.03 0.01
C VAL A 152 -5.30 -1.07 0.98
N ARG A 153 -5.46 -1.51 2.23
CA ARG A 153 -6.09 -0.71 3.30
C ARG A 153 -5.24 -0.78 4.56
N LYS A 154 -5.11 0.35 5.25
CA LYS A 154 -4.54 0.39 6.61
C LYS A 154 -5.65 0.21 7.65
N GLU A 155 -5.52 -0.79 8.50
CA GLU A 155 -6.43 -1.10 9.61
C GLU A 155 -5.59 -1.33 10.88
N ASN A 156 -5.86 -0.61 11.97
CA ASN A 156 -5.13 -0.74 13.24
C ASN A 156 -3.60 -0.73 13.08
N ASN A 157 -3.08 0.26 12.33
CA ASN A 157 -1.65 0.40 11.99
C ASN A 157 -1.02 -0.73 11.17
N THR A 158 -1.82 -1.65 10.64
CA THR A 158 -1.36 -2.75 9.78
C THR A 158 -1.94 -2.59 8.37
N TRP A 159 -1.11 -2.83 7.36
CA TRP A 159 -1.53 -2.82 5.96
C TRP A 159 -2.00 -4.20 5.51
N PHE A 160 -3.09 -4.22 4.76
CA PHE A 160 -3.66 -5.45 4.21
C PHE A 160 -3.96 -5.30 2.73
N PHE A 161 -3.76 -6.38 1.98
CA PHE A 161 -4.39 -6.58 0.69
C PHE A 161 -5.90 -6.75 0.90
N LYS A 162 -6.70 -5.89 0.26
CA LYS A 162 -8.14 -5.73 0.55
C LYS A 162 -9.03 -5.87 -0.67
N GLY A 163 -8.50 -5.63 -1.87
CA GLY A 163 -9.23 -5.80 -3.12
C GLY A 163 -8.33 -6.25 -4.25
N ALA A 164 -8.89 -6.94 -5.23
CA ALA A 164 -8.19 -7.43 -6.41
C ALA A 164 -8.95 -7.04 -7.68
N SER A 165 -8.24 -6.82 -8.79
CA SER A 165 -8.86 -6.97 -10.10
C SER A 165 -9.29 -8.43 -10.27
N GLY A 166 -10.49 -8.63 -10.83
CA GLY A 166 -11.13 -9.92 -11.05
C GLY A 166 -10.82 -10.49 -12.43
#